data_AF-A0A8H4JPR6-F1
#
_entry.id   AF-A0A8H4JPR6-F1
#
_cell.length_a   1.000
_cell.length_b   1.000
_cell.length_c   1.000
_cell.angle_alpha   90.00
_cell.angle_beta   90.00
_cell.angle_gamma   90.00
#
_symmetry.space_group_name_H-M   'P 1'
#
loop_
_entity.id
_entity.type
_entity.pdbx_description
1 polymer ?
#
loop_
_entity_poly.entity_id
_entity_poly.type
_entity_poly.pdbx_seq_one_letter_code
_entity_poly.pdbx_strand_id
1 'polypeptide(L)'
;MASSKIVLITGANKGLGYQAVRALLGSEENYHIFLGSRDFAKGKQAAEKATAEVKSHSTVEPIQLDVESDDSIQKAFEEVKGKADRVDVLVNNAGVMLDQQIELGNMTVRDAYNKSWDINVTGAHILTEAFLPLLLKSSDPRLIFNTSGVSSLETAADSSHFTYKVPPAGLPKPRGTISYRAAKAGLNMVMLEWVRMLKNDGVKVWCVAPGFFATDIGEGKPEAMRKMGAGDPAGGGAALCAVVEGKRDEDVGKVVNMAVYGTPVQPW
;
A
#
# COMPACT_ATOMS: atom_id res chain seq x y z
N MET A 1 18.11 -20.62 -15.70
CA MET A 1 17.57 -20.06 -14.44
C MET A 1 16.29 -19.34 -14.79
N ALA A 2 15.22 -19.49 -14.00
CA ALA A 2 14.00 -18.73 -14.24
C ALA A 2 14.32 -17.22 -14.18
N SER A 3 13.77 -16.43 -15.11
CA SER A 3 13.90 -14.97 -15.09
C SER A 3 13.29 -14.42 -13.79
N SER A 4 13.95 -13.45 -13.15
CA SER A 4 13.41 -12.80 -11.95
C SER A 4 12.05 -12.15 -12.23
N LYS A 5 11.11 -12.28 -11.30
CA LYS A 5 9.85 -11.52 -11.32
C LYS A 5 10.14 -10.06 -10.95
N ILE A 6 9.66 -9.12 -11.75
CA ILE A 6 9.91 -7.69 -11.56
C ILE A 6 8.81 -7.09 -10.69
N VAL A 7 9.17 -6.55 -9.53
CA VAL A 7 8.22 -5.98 -8.56
C VAL A 7 8.55 -4.50 -8.34
N LEU A 8 7.56 -3.62 -8.47
CA LEU A 8 7.67 -2.23 -8.07
C LEU A 8 6.79 -1.96 -6.83
N ILE A 9 7.39 -1.43 -5.77
CA ILE A 9 6.68 -1.08 -4.52
C ILE A 9 6.90 0.40 -4.21
N THR A 10 5.82 1.18 -4.12
CA THR A 10 5.93 2.60 -3.75
C THR A 10 5.96 2.80 -2.24
N GLY A 11 6.63 3.86 -1.76
CA GLY A 11 6.73 4.15 -0.33
C GLY A 11 7.40 3.01 0.47
N ALA A 12 8.38 2.34 -0.15
CA ALA A 12 8.95 1.09 0.35
C ALA A 12 10.21 1.28 1.22
N ASN A 13 10.59 2.52 1.52
CA ASN A 13 11.73 2.83 2.39
C ASN A 13 11.43 2.65 3.89
N LYS A 14 10.16 2.50 4.27
CA LYS A 14 9.73 2.31 5.67
C LYS A 14 8.39 1.57 5.77
N GLY A 15 7.95 1.29 6.99
CA GLY A 15 6.63 0.74 7.29
C GLY A 15 6.37 -0.57 6.56
N LEU A 16 5.15 -0.74 6.05
CA LEU A 16 4.71 -1.99 5.41
C LEU A 16 5.40 -2.26 4.08
N GLY A 17 5.68 -1.23 3.28
CA GLY A 17 6.42 -1.40 2.02
C GLY A 17 7.82 -1.97 2.25
N TYR A 18 8.54 -1.48 3.27
CA TYR A 18 9.85 -2.04 3.65
C TYR A 18 9.74 -3.50 4.12
N GLN A 19 8.70 -3.83 4.89
CA GLN A 19 8.49 -5.21 5.33
C GLN A 19 8.10 -6.13 4.16
N ALA A 20 7.39 -5.63 3.15
CA ALA A 20 7.11 -6.36 1.92
C ALA A 20 8.40 -6.65 1.14
N VAL A 21 9.30 -5.68 1.01
CA VAL A 21 10.65 -5.89 0.41
C VAL A 21 11.39 -7.00 1.15
N ARG A 22 11.44 -6.95 2.49
CA ARG A 22 12.10 -8.00 3.30
C ARG A 22 11.46 -9.37 3.13
N ALA A 23 10.13 -9.43 3.08
CA ALA A 23 9.40 -10.67 2.88
C ALA A 23 9.66 -11.28 1.50
N LEU A 24 9.70 -10.47 0.44
CA LEU A 24 10.04 -10.92 -0.92
C LEU A 24 11.50 -11.34 -1.04
N LEU A 25 12.43 -10.66 -0.36
CA LEU A 25 13.82 -11.12 -0.25
C LEU A 25 13.94 -12.49 0.43
N GLY A 26 13.10 -12.77 1.44
CA GLY A 26 13.08 -14.05 2.13
C GLY A 26 12.30 -15.16 1.42
N SER A 27 11.76 -14.90 0.24
CA SER A 27 11.01 -15.88 -0.55
C SER A 27 11.94 -16.81 -1.33
N GLU A 28 11.48 -18.03 -1.60
CA GLU A 28 12.11 -18.99 -2.52
C GLU A 28 11.98 -18.54 -3.99
N GLU A 29 11.02 -17.66 -4.29
CA GLU A 29 10.82 -17.08 -5.62
C GLU A 29 11.84 -15.97 -5.88
N ASN A 30 12.36 -15.91 -7.11
CA ASN A 30 13.39 -14.94 -7.47
C ASN A 30 12.79 -13.62 -7.95
N TYR A 31 13.10 -12.52 -7.26
CA TYR A 31 12.58 -11.19 -7.53
C TYR A 31 13.67 -10.17 -7.86
N HIS A 32 13.35 -9.24 -8.74
CA HIS A 32 14.03 -7.95 -8.84
C HIS A 32 13.06 -6.87 -8.38
N ILE A 33 13.39 -6.22 -7.26
CA ILE A 33 12.47 -5.35 -6.53
C ILE A 33 12.92 -3.89 -6.68
N PHE A 34 12.15 -3.11 -7.42
CA PHE A 34 12.26 -1.65 -7.41
C PHE A 34 11.63 -1.11 -6.12
N LEU A 35 12.47 -0.59 -5.23
CA LEU A 35 12.09 0.05 -3.97
C LEU A 35 11.87 1.54 -4.23
N GLY A 36 10.61 1.92 -4.45
CA GLY A 36 10.21 3.31 -4.67
C GLY A 36 10.20 4.13 -3.37
N SER A 37 10.87 5.28 -3.39
CA SER A 37 10.87 6.24 -2.29
C SER A 37 10.91 7.67 -2.82
N ARG A 38 10.09 8.57 -2.25
CA ARG A 38 10.15 10.01 -2.58
C ARG A 38 11.54 10.60 -2.32
N ASP A 39 12.17 10.14 -1.24
CA ASP A 39 13.54 10.50 -0.86
C ASP A 39 14.48 9.36 -1.29
N PHE A 40 15.28 9.61 -2.33
CA PHE A 40 16.20 8.61 -2.88
C PHE A 40 17.23 8.14 -1.85
N ALA A 41 17.78 9.04 -1.03
CA ALA A 41 18.80 8.69 -0.04
C ALA A 41 18.23 7.73 1.01
N LYS A 42 17.01 7.97 1.49
CA LYS A 42 16.31 7.05 2.40
C LYS A 42 15.95 5.72 1.71
N GLY A 43 15.57 5.77 0.43
CA GLY A 43 15.32 4.56 -0.37
C GLY A 43 16.56 3.68 -0.48
N LYS A 44 17.72 4.29 -0.80
CA LYS A 44 19.01 3.62 -0.88
C LYS A 44 19.42 2.99 0.43
N GLN A 45 19.35 3.73 1.54
CA GLN A 45 19.62 3.19 2.87
C GLN A 45 18.72 2.01 3.23
N ALA A 46 17.43 2.08 2.87
CA ALA A 46 16.50 0.97 3.09
C ALA A 46 16.86 -0.26 2.25
N ALA A 47 17.22 -0.09 0.97
CA ALA A 47 17.63 -1.19 0.09
C ALA A 47 18.91 -1.90 0.61
N GLU A 48 19.92 -1.11 1.01
CA GLU A 48 21.17 -1.63 1.59
C GLU A 48 20.90 -2.36 2.91
N LYS A 49 20.05 -1.80 3.77
CA LYS A 49 19.66 -2.42 5.03
C LYS A 49 18.92 -3.74 4.80
N ALA A 50 17.94 -3.78 3.89
CA ALA A 50 17.16 -4.99 3.62
C ALA A 50 18.03 -6.13 3.07
N THR A 51 18.95 -5.82 2.15
CA THR A 51 19.87 -6.81 1.56
C THR A 51 20.94 -7.29 2.55
N ALA A 52 21.36 -6.45 3.51
CA ALA A 52 22.22 -6.87 4.61
C ALA A 52 21.49 -7.76 5.65
N GLU A 53 20.21 -7.47 5.93
CA GLU A 53 19.40 -8.21 6.90
C GLU A 53 18.92 -9.58 6.38
N VAL A 54 18.69 -9.71 5.07
CA VAL A 54 18.10 -10.90 4.44
C VAL A 54 19.00 -11.40 3.31
N LYS A 55 19.69 -12.53 3.54
CA LYS A 55 20.45 -13.20 2.47
C LYS A 55 19.47 -13.77 1.46
N SER A 56 19.61 -13.38 0.19
CA SER A 56 18.68 -13.73 -0.88
C SER A 56 19.38 -13.86 -2.22
N HIS A 57 18.76 -14.60 -3.14
CA HIS A 57 19.07 -14.54 -4.57
C HIS A 57 18.31 -13.42 -5.29
N SER A 58 17.29 -12.85 -4.65
CA SER A 58 16.55 -11.69 -5.13
C SER A 58 17.38 -10.40 -4.92
N THR A 59 17.08 -9.39 -5.73
CA THR A 59 17.80 -8.10 -5.71
C THR A 59 16.85 -6.95 -5.37
N VAL A 60 17.36 -5.92 -4.68
CA VAL A 60 16.62 -4.67 -4.42
C VAL A 60 17.35 -3.51 -5.08
N GLU A 61 16.61 -2.71 -5.83
CA GLU A 61 17.10 -1.51 -6.47
C GLU A 61 16.29 -0.29 -6.02
N PRO A 62 16.90 0.70 -5.35
CA PRO A 62 16.19 1.91 -4.94
C PRO A 62 15.92 2.81 -6.16
N ILE A 63 14.70 3.35 -6.26
CA ILE A 63 14.33 4.36 -7.27
C ILE A 63 13.69 5.57 -6.60
N GLN A 64 13.93 6.75 -7.16
CA GLN A 64 13.23 7.96 -6.70
C GLN A 64 11.82 7.97 -7.27
N LEU A 65 10.82 7.97 -6.40
CA LEU A 65 9.42 7.96 -6.80
C LEU A 65 8.56 8.69 -5.78
N ASP A 66 8.20 9.92 -6.11
CA ASP A 66 7.17 10.71 -5.44
C ASP A 66 5.82 10.54 -6.14
N VAL A 67 4.85 9.93 -5.46
CA VAL A 67 3.50 9.72 -6.03
C VAL A 67 2.68 11.00 -6.13
N GLU A 68 3.17 12.10 -5.57
CA GLU A 68 2.53 13.42 -5.62
C GLU A 68 3.05 14.28 -6.79
N SER A 69 3.90 13.72 -7.65
CA SER A 69 4.55 14.44 -8.75
C SER A 69 4.51 13.63 -10.02
N ASP A 70 3.73 14.10 -11.00
CA ASP A 70 3.65 13.47 -12.33
C ASP A 70 5.02 13.37 -13.01
N ASP A 71 5.87 14.39 -12.87
CA ASP A 71 7.25 14.38 -13.36
C ASP A 71 8.10 13.31 -12.66
N SER A 72 7.95 13.13 -11.34
CA SER A 72 8.64 12.05 -10.63
C SER A 72 8.14 10.67 -11.06
N ILE A 73 6.83 10.51 -11.28
CA ILE A 73 6.24 9.25 -11.77
C ILE A 73 6.77 8.92 -13.17
N GLN A 74 6.79 9.89 -14.08
CA GLN A 74 7.28 9.69 -15.44
C GLN A 74 8.77 9.36 -15.46
N LYS A 75 9.59 10.04 -14.65
CA LYS A 75 11.03 9.73 -14.52
C LYS A 75 11.26 8.32 -14.01
N ALA A 76 10.51 7.90 -12.97
CA ALA A 76 10.58 6.53 -12.46
C ALA A 76 10.16 5.51 -13.51
N PHE A 77 9.12 5.80 -14.32
CA PHE A 77 8.71 4.95 -15.43
C PHE A 77 9.82 4.78 -16.47
N GLU A 78 10.43 5.86 -16.96
CA GLU A 78 11.52 5.76 -17.94
C GLU A 78 12.75 5.06 -17.37
N GLU A 79 13.06 5.28 -16.09
CA GLU A 79 14.16 4.58 -15.41
C GLU A 79 13.91 3.07 -15.33
N VAL A 80 12.72 2.64 -14.89
CA VAL A 80 12.36 1.22 -14.81
C VAL A 80 12.32 0.59 -16.20
N LYS A 81 11.70 1.26 -17.18
CA LYS A 81 11.64 0.81 -18.58
C LYS A 81 13.02 0.65 -19.23
N GLY A 82 13.99 1.46 -18.84
CA GLY A 82 15.38 1.34 -19.28
C GLY A 82 16.11 0.11 -18.71
N LYS A 83 15.61 -0.47 -17.63
CA LYS A 83 16.25 -1.58 -16.87
C LYS A 83 15.49 -2.90 -16.97
N ALA A 84 14.17 -2.85 -17.15
CA ALA A 84 13.27 -3.99 -17.24
C ALA A 84 12.27 -3.80 -18.39
N ASP A 85 12.01 -4.87 -19.12
CA ASP A 85 11.09 -4.86 -20.26
C ASP A 85 9.61 -4.87 -19.85
N ARG A 86 9.34 -5.31 -18.61
CA ARG A 86 8.01 -5.46 -18.00
C ARG A 86 8.05 -5.18 -16.50
N VAL A 87 6.87 -5.05 -15.89
CA VAL A 87 6.67 -5.13 -14.44
C VAL A 87 5.68 -6.27 -14.21
N ASP A 88 6.05 -7.27 -13.41
CA ASP A 88 5.16 -8.39 -13.11
C ASP A 88 4.19 -8.04 -11.98
N VAL A 89 4.63 -7.19 -11.04
CA VAL A 89 3.84 -6.80 -9.88
C VAL A 89 4.00 -5.30 -9.60
N LEU A 90 2.87 -4.57 -9.57
CA LEU A 90 2.81 -3.19 -9.12
C LEU A 90 2.10 -3.10 -7.77
N VAL A 91 2.82 -2.67 -6.73
CA VAL A 91 2.30 -2.46 -5.38
C VAL A 91 2.20 -0.97 -5.07
N ASN A 92 0.99 -0.43 -5.19
CA ASN A 92 0.61 0.91 -4.75
C ASN A 92 0.54 0.94 -3.20
N ASN A 93 1.69 1.04 -2.55
CA ASN A 93 1.80 1.02 -1.08
C ASN A 93 1.92 2.42 -0.44
N ALA A 94 2.47 3.41 -1.16
CA ALA A 94 2.59 4.77 -0.65
C ALA A 94 1.24 5.28 -0.11
N GLY A 95 1.28 5.90 1.06
CA GLY A 95 0.07 6.35 1.75
C GLY A 95 0.36 7.15 3.00
N VAL A 96 -0.60 7.98 3.38
CA VAL A 96 -0.53 8.83 4.59
C VAL A 96 -1.85 8.82 5.35
N MET A 97 -1.76 8.94 6.67
CA MET A 97 -2.87 9.26 7.57
C MET A 97 -2.53 10.59 8.23
N LEU A 98 -3.30 11.65 7.98
CA LEU A 98 -2.95 13.02 8.38
C LEU A 98 -3.86 13.59 9.47
N ASP A 99 -4.83 12.81 9.94
CA ASP A 99 -5.81 13.28 10.93
C ASP A 99 -5.14 13.74 12.24
N GLN A 100 -4.02 13.12 12.65
CA GLN A 100 -3.25 13.56 13.82
C GLN A 100 -2.65 14.97 13.63
N GLN A 101 -2.29 15.36 12.41
CA GLN A 101 -1.77 16.72 12.13
C GLN A 101 -2.85 17.79 12.30
N ILE A 102 -4.11 17.41 12.07
CA ILE A 102 -5.25 18.27 12.36
C ILE A 102 -5.39 18.46 13.88
N GLU A 103 -5.27 17.37 14.66
CA GLU A 103 -5.37 17.41 16.12
C GLU A 103 -4.24 18.23 16.77
N LEU A 104 -3.03 18.15 16.21
CA LEU A 104 -1.87 18.92 16.65
C LEU A 104 -1.92 20.39 16.20
N GLY A 105 -2.86 20.78 15.33
CA GLY A 105 -2.97 22.14 14.80
C GLY A 105 -1.93 22.48 13.72
N ASN A 106 -1.19 21.48 13.21
CA ASN A 106 -0.18 21.64 12.17
C ASN A 106 -0.79 21.74 10.76
N MET A 107 -2.05 21.34 10.61
CA MET A 107 -2.71 21.23 9.31
C MET A 107 -4.19 21.57 9.44
N THR A 108 -4.76 22.27 8.45
CA THR A 108 -6.21 22.46 8.42
C THR A 108 -6.92 21.16 8.03
N VAL A 109 -8.22 21.05 8.33
CA VAL A 109 -9.03 19.90 7.89
C VAL A 109 -9.01 19.78 6.36
N ARG A 110 -9.09 20.91 5.65
CA ARG A 110 -9.07 20.93 4.18
C ARG A 110 -7.75 20.40 3.63
N ASP A 111 -6.63 20.83 4.18
CA ASP A 111 -5.31 20.41 3.72
C ASP A 111 -5.10 18.91 3.94
N ALA A 112 -5.51 18.39 5.10
CA ALA A 112 -5.42 16.96 5.38
C ALA A 112 -6.28 16.12 4.41
N TYR A 113 -7.51 16.54 4.12
CA TYR A 113 -8.36 15.86 3.14
C TYR A 113 -7.73 15.86 1.75
N ASN A 114 -7.32 17.03 1.26
CA ASN A 114 -6.73 17.16 -0.07
C ASN A 114 -5.45 16.32 -0.19
N LYS A 115 -4.53 16.43 0.79
CA LYS A 115 -3.26 15.71 0.78
C LYS A 115 -3.44 14.21 0.94
N SER A 116 -4.38 13.77 1.78
CA SER A 116 -4.72 12.35 1.89
C SER A 116 -5.28 11.79 0.59
N TRP A 117 -6.12 12.53 -0.13
CA TRP A 117 -6.65 12.10 -1.43
C TRP A 117 -5.57 12.08 -2.51
N ASP A 118 -4.76 13.13 -2.57
CA ASP A 118 -3.66 13.28 -3.51
C ASP A 118 -2.69 12.09 -3.44
N ILE A 119 -2.21 11.75 -2.24
CA ILE A 119 -1.27 10.63 -2.08
C ILE A 119 -1.94 9.26 -2.19
N ASN A 120 -3.01 9.03 -1.43
CA ASN A 120 -3.55 7.67 -1.26
C ASN A 120 -4.41 7.21 -2.45
N VAL A 121 -4.97 8.15 -3.22
CA VAL A 121 -5.95 7.85 -4.29
C VAL A 121 -5.42 8.31 -5.64
N THR A 122 -5.20 9.62 -5.81
CA THR A 122 -4.80 10.20 -7.10
C THR A 122 -3.43 9.68 -7.54
N GLY A 123 -2.42 9.75 -6.67
CA GLY A 123 -1.06 9.29 -6.96
C GLY A 123 -1.01 7.79 -7.28
N ALA A 124 -1.79 6.97 -6.58
CA ALA A 124 -1.90 5.54 -6.87
C ALA A 124 -2.55 5.27 -8.23
N HIS A 125 -3.58 6.06 -8.60
CA HIS A 125 -4.22 5.96 -9.91
C HIS A 125 -3.27 6.38 -11.04
N ILE A 126 -2.66 7.57 -10.95
CA ILE A 126 -1.74 8.10 -11.96
C ILE A 126 -0.52 7.20 -12.13
N LEU A 127 0.06 6.71 -11.04
CA LEU A 127 1.16 5.74 -11.11
C LEU A 127 0.74 4.48 -11.86
N THR A 128 -0.46 3.96 -11.56
CA THR A 128 -0.98 2.77 -12.25
C THR A 128 -1.10 3.03 -13.74
N GLU A 129 -1.73 4.14 -14.15
CA GLU A 129 -1.83 4.54 -15.57
C GLU A 129 -0.47 4.60 -16.25
N ALA A 130 0.52 5.25 -15.62
CA ALA A 130 1.86 5.40 -16.17
C ALA A 130 2.57 4.05 -16.37
N PHE A 131 2.38 3.10 -15.44
CA PHE A 131 3.07 1.80 -15.47
C PHE A 131 2.31 0.70 -16.22
N LEU A 132 1.06 0.93 -16.65
CA LEU A 132 0.29 -0.04 -17.44
C LEU A 132 1.07 -0.63 -18.63
N PRO A 133 1.80 0.15 -19.47
CA PRO A 133 2.50 -0.41 -20.61
C PRO A 133 3.57 -1.45 -20.27
N LEU A 134 4.13 -1.40 -19.05
CA LEU A 134 5.07 -2.41 -18.55
C LEU A 134 4.34 -3.56 -17.87
N LEU A 135 3.25 -3.27 -17.15
CA LEU A 135 2.44 -4.30 -16.47
C LEU A 135 1.81 -5.26 -17.48
N LEU A 136 1.24 -4.73 -18.57
CA LEU A 136 0.56 -5.53 -19.60
C LEU A 136 1.48 -6.45 -20.40
N LYS A 137 2.81 -6.34 -20.24
CA LYS A 137 3.78 -7.27 -20.84
C LYS A 137 4.08 -8.48 -19.97
N SER A 138 3.65 -8.48 -18.71
CA SER A 138 3.79 -9.64 -17.84
C SER A 138 2.85 -10.76 -18.28
N SER A 139 3.29 -12.01 -18.11
CA SER A 139 2.46 -13.19 -18.29
C SER A 139 1.59 -13.52 -17.07
N ASP A 140 1.86 -12.91 -15.91
CA ASP A 140 1.04 -12.99 -14.69
C ASP A 140 0.98 -11.62 -13.99
N PRO A 141 0.35 -10.60 -14.63
CA PRO A 141 0.35 -9.23 -14.12
C PRO A 141 -0.49 -9.10 -12.84
N ARG A 142 0.11 -8.51 -11.80
CA ARG A 142 -0.51 -8.29 -10.49
C ARG A 142 -0.51 -6.81 -10.12
N LEU A 143 -1.69 -6.25 -9.86
CA LEU A 143 -1.89 -4.88 -9.41
C LEU A 143 -2.46 -4.87 -8.00
N ILE A 144 -1.72 -4.30 -7.05
CA ILE A 144 -2.04 -4.38 -5.63
C ILE A 144 -2.13 -2.97 -5.06
N PHE A 145 -3.26 -2.63 -4.45
CA PHE A 145 -3.46 -1.38 -3.71
C PHE A 145 -3.43 -1.64 -2.20
N ASN A 146 -2.55 -0.95 -1.47
CA ASN A 146 -2.51 -1.05 -0.02
C ASN A 146 -3.58 -0.12 0.59
N THR A 147 -4.71 -0.71 0.98
CA THR A 147 -5.85 -0.02 1.59
C THR A 147 -5.81 -0.10 3.12
N SER A 148 -6.95 -0.08 3.79
CA SER A 148 -7.07 -0.25 5.24
C SER A 148 -8.38 -0.95 5.62
N GLY A 149 -8.38 -1.68 6.74
CA GLY A 149 -9.59 -2.29 7.32
C GLY A 149 -10.71 -1.27 7.63
N VAL A 150 -10.34 0.01 7.82
CA VAL A 150 -11.29 1.10 8.06
C VAL A 150 -11.92 1.68 6.79
N SER A 151 -11.70 1.03 5.64
CA SER A 151 -12.24 1.44 4.33
C SER A 151 -13.61 0.84 4.00
N SER A 152 -14.09 -0.14 4.78
CA SER A 152 -15.38 -0.79 4.57
C SER A 152 -16.53 0.14 4.97
N LEU A 153 -17.46 0.36 4.04
CA LEU A 153 -18.69 1.10 4.27
C LEU A 153 -19.65 0.29 5.14
N GLU A 154 -19.75 -1.03 4.93
CA GLU A 154 -20.56 -1.93 5.75
C GLU A 154 -20.09 -1.91 7.22
N THR A 155 -18.79 -2.11 7.46
CA THR A 155 -18.23 -2.03 8.82
C THR A 155 -18.39 -0.62 9.41
N ALA A 156 -18.29 0.43 8.58
CA ALA A 156 -18.49 1.81 9.03
C ALA A 156 -19.95 2.13 9.40
N ALA A 157 -20.91 1.43 8.80
CA ALA A 157 -22.34 1.54 9.12
C ALA A 157 -22.73 0.76 10.38
N ASP A 158 -21.93 -0.21 10.80
CA ASP A 158 -22.14 -0.98 12.02
C ASP A 158 -21.71 -0.18 13.28
N SER A 159 -22.71 0.45 13.92
CA SER A 159 -22.50 1.18 15.18
C SER A 159 -22.10 0.32 16.39
N SER A 160 -22.18 -1.03 16.28
CA SER A 160 -21.66 -1.95 17.28
C SER A 160 -20.15 -2.14 17.19
N HIS A 161 -19.56 -1.86 16.02
CA HIS A 161 -18.13 -1.97 15.79
C HIS A 161 -17.36 -0.96 16.65
N PHE A 162 -16.28 -1.41 17.31
CA PHE A 162 -15.56 -0.62 18.32
C PHE A 162 -15.02 0.73 17.81
N THR A 163 -14.79 0.83 16.49
CA THR A 163 -14.27 2.02 15.81
C THR A 163 -15.35 3.07 15.47
N TYR A 164 -16.62 2.66 15.35
CA TYR A 164 -17.71 3.47 14.81
C TYR A 164 -18.84 3.72 15.83
N LYS A 165 -18.48 3.71 17.12
CA LYS A 165 -19.42 3.97 18.22
C LYS A 165 -20.07 5.35 18.08
N VAL A 166 -21.37 5.40 18.37
CA VAL A 166 -22.14 6.64 18.35
C VAL A 166 -21.66 7.60 19.46
N PRO A 167 -21.21 8.82 19.14
CA PRO A 167 -20.79 9.79 20.14
C PRO A 167 -22.00 10.46 20.82
N PRO A 168 -21.88 10.92 22.09
CA PRO A 168 -22.93 11.65 22.80
C PRO A 168 -23.43 12.89 22.03
N ALA A 169 -24.66 13.33 22.32
CA ALA A 169 -25.20 14.57 21.76
C ALA A 169 -24.35 15.79 22.16
N GLY A 170 -24.30 16.81 21.28
CA GLY A 170 -23.54 18.04 21.51
C GLY A 170 -22.13 18.07 20.89
N LEU A 171 -21.37 19.10 21.27
CA LEU A 171 -19.99 19.35 20.85
C LEU A 171 -19.03 19.29 22.04
N PRO A 172 -17.74 18.94 21.81
CA PRO A 172 -17.14 18.58 20.52
C PRO A 172 -17.41 17.12 20.12
N LYS A 173 -17.40 16.84 18.80
CA LYS A 173 -17.38 15.46 18.27
C LYS A 173 -15.95 14.95 18.15
N PRO A 174 -15.70 13.64 18.33
CA PRO A 174 -14.39 13.06 18.05
C PRO A 174 -14.05 13.27 16.57
N ARG A 175 -12.86 13.81 16.28
CA ARG A 175 -12.42 14.02 14.89
C ARG A 175 -12.12 12.69 14.20
N GLY A 176 -11.58 11.71 14.93
CA GLY A 176 -11.29 10.37 14.42
C GLY A 176 -10.35 10.41 13.21
N THR A 177 -10.41 9.37 12.39
CA THR A 177 -9.58 9.26 11.17
C THR A 177 -10.40 9.42 9.88
N ILE A 178 -11.32 10.39 9.86
CA ILE A 178 -12.33 10.51 8.79
C ILE A 178 -11.66 10.77 7.43
N SER A 179 -10.66 11.64 7.36
CA SER A 179 -10.00 11.97 6.08
C SER A 179 -9.31 10.74 5.48
N TYR A 180 -8.60 9.99 6.32
CA TYR A 180 -7.96 8.74 5.93
C TYR A 180 -8.96 7.65 5.52
N ARG A 181 -10.04 7.46 6.29
CA ARG A 181 -11.10 6.49 5.97
C ARG A 181 -11.74 6.78 4.61
N ALA A 182 -12.13 8.04 4.38
CA ALA A 182 -12.72 8.47 3.13
C ALA A 182 -11.78 8.24 1.94
N ALA A 183 -10.49 8.60 2.09
CA ALA A 183 -9.50 8.36 1.04
C ALA A 183 -9.30 6.86 0.77
N LYS A 184 -9.23 6.00 1.79
CA LYS A 184 -9.07 4.54 1.60
C LYS A 184 -10.32 3.87 1.03
N ALA A 185 -11.52 4.37 1.33
CA ALA A 185 -12.74 3.96 0.63
C ALA A 185 -12.72 4.40 -0.85
N GLY A 186 -12.23 5.62 -1.15
CA GLY A 186 -12.00 6.08 -2.51
C GLY A 186 -11.00 5.20 -3.28
N LEU A 187 -9.93 4.76 -2.62
CA LEU A 187 -8.97 3.83 -3.20
C LEU A 187 -9.61 2.47 -3.55
N ASN A 188 -10.53 1.97 -2.71
CA ASN A 188 -11.27 0.75 -3.02
C ASN A 188 -12.13 0.90 -4.29
N MET A 189 -12.75 2.07 -4.49
CA MET A 189 -13.47 2.36 -5.74
C MET A 189 -12.54 2.40 -6.95
N VAL A 190 -11.38 3.07 -6.85
CA VAL A 190 -10.36 3.08 -7.91
C VAL A 190 -9.91 1.65 -8.25
N MET A 191 -9.73 0.79 -7.24
CA MET A 191 -9.36 -0.60 -7.46
C MET A 191 -10.43 -1.36 -8.27
N LEU A 192 -11.71 -1.19 -7.94
CA LEU A 192 -12.82 -1.81 -8.68
C LEU A 192 -12.88 -1.35 -10.14
N GLU A 193 -12.60 -0.07 -10.40
CA GLU A 193 -12.50 0.43 -11.78
C GLU A 193 -11.34 -0.24 -12.53
N TRP A 194 -10.19 -0.46 -11.89
CA TRP A 194 -9.08 -1.21 -12.50
C TRP A 194 -9.40 -2.68 -12.74
N VAL A 195 -10.14 -3.34 -11.84
CA VAL A 195 -10.66 -4.70 -12.08
C VAL A 195 -11.51 -4.74 -13.34
N ARG A 196 -12.42 -3.78 -13.49
CA ARG A 196 -13.31 -3.68 -14.67
C ARG A 196 -12.53 -3.41 -15.95
N MET A 197 -11.60 -2.46 -15.92
CA MET A 197 -10.85 -2.02 -17.08
C MET A 197 -9.86 -3.07 -17.60
N LEU A 198 -9.16 -3.78 -16.71
CA LEU A 198 -8.08 -4.70 -17.07
C LEU A 198 -8.52 -6.17 -17.12
N LYS A 199 -9.82 -6.45 -17.00
CA LYS A 199 -10.37 -7.81 -16.94
C LYS A 199 -9.94 -8.66 -18.13
N ASN A 200 -10.02 -8.10 -19.33
CA ASN A 200 -9.70 -8.82 -20.57
C ASN A 200 -8.19 -8.88 -20.85
N ASP A 201 -7.40 -8.04 -20.19
CA ASP A 201 -5.94 -8.09 -20.22
C ASP A 201 -5.36 -9.15 -19.28
N GLY A 202 -6.20 -9.79 -18.44
CA GLY A 202 -5.77 -10.82 -17.50
C GLY A 202 -5.04 -10.28 -16.27
N VAL A 203 -5.07 -8.98 -16.01
CA VAL A 203 -4.46 -8.38 -14.81
C VAL A 203 -5.27 -8.76 -13.58
N LYS A 204 -4.59 -9.37 -12.62
CA LYS A 204 -5.17 -9.69 -11.32
C LYS A 204 -5.02 -8.47 -10.41
N VAL A 205 -6.14 -8.00 -9.86
CA VAL A 205 -6.19 -6.76 -9.08
C VAL A 205 -6.74 -7.02 -7.68
N TRP A 206 -6.13 -6.44 -6.65
CA TRP A 206 -6.62 -6.50 -5.26
C TRP A 206 -6.46 -5.17 -4.54
N CYS A 207 -7.28 -4.99 -3.51
CA CYS A 207 -6.93 -4.17 -2.37
C CYS A 207 -6.43 -5.08 -1.24
N VAL A 208 -5.38 -4.67 -0.53
CA VAL A 208 -4.89 -5.36 0.68
C VAL A 208 -5.12 -4.45 1.87
N ALA A 209 -5.88 -4.94 2.85
CA ALA A 209 -6.06 -4.33 4.16
C ALA A 209 -5.15 -5.08 5.16
N PRO A 210 -3.90 -4.62 5.34
CA PRO A 210 -2.88 -5.39 6.06
C PRO A 210 -3.22 -5.49 7.55
N GLY A 211 -3.79 -4.44 8.12
CA GLY A 211 -4.16 -4.39 9.52
C GLY A 211 -3.48 -3.28 10.31
N PHE A 212 -3.71 -3.31 11.62
CA PHE A 212 -3.22 -2.35 12.58
C PHE A 212 -1.86 -2.83 13.06
N PHE A 213 -0.83 -2.31 12.43
CA PHE A 213 0.56 -2.63 12.73
C PHE A 213 1.31 -1.41 13.26
N ALA A 214 2.26 -1.66 14.16
CA ALA A 214 3.06 -0.62 14.79
C ALA A 214 4.05 -0.01 13.80
N THR A 215 3.58 0.94 12.98
CA THR A 215 4.35 1.63 11.94
C THR A 215 4.32 3.14 12.16
N ASP A 216 5.24 3.87 11.53
CA ASP A 216 5.30 5.35 11.64
C ASP A 216 4.24 6.06 10.78
N ILE A 217 3.13 5.39 10.43
CA ILE A 217 2.06 5.99 9.64
C ILE A 217 1.37 7.09 10.46
N GLY A 218 1.25 8.29 9.87
CA GLY A 218 0.64 9.45 10.51
C GLY A 218 1.34 9.97 11.76
N GLU A 219 2.67 9.83 11.85
CA GLU A 219 3.47 10.17 13.05
C GLU A 219 3.14 9.32 14.29
N GLY A 220 2.51 8.17 14.06
CA GLY A 220 2.31 7.16 15.08
C GLY A 220 3.62 6.82 15.78
N LYS A 221 3.60 6.82 17.12
CA LYS A 221 4.70 6.25 17.92
C LYS A 221 4.49 4.73 17.96
N PRO A 222 5.36 3.90 17.36
CA PRO A 222 5.15 2.45 17.31
C PRO A 222 4.91 1.82 18.68
N GLU A 223 5.57 2.33 19.72
CA GLU A 223 5.35 1.89 21.11
C GLU A 223 3.93 2.18 21.62
N ALA A 224 3.35 3.34 21.27
CA ALA A 224 1.97 3.67 21.63
C ALA A 224 0.98 2.79 20.87
N MET A 225 1.23 2.52 19.59
CA MET A 225 0.40 1.62 18.79
C MET A 225 0.42 0.18 19.33
N ARG A 226 1.58 -0.34 19.76
CA ARG A 226 1.67 -1.66 20.40
C ARG A 226 0.80 -1.75 21.66
N LYS A 227 0.75 -0.69 22.47
CA LYS A 227 -0.13 -0.62 23.64
C LYS A 227 -1.62 -0.65 23.28
N MET A 228 -1.97 -0.25 22.06
CA MET A 228 -3.32 -0.31 21.49
C MET A 228 -3.60 -1.65 20.77
N GLY A 229 -2.69 -2.63 20.86
CA GLY A 229 -2.85 -3.94 20.23
C GLY A 229 -2.34 -4.03 18.79
N ALA A 230 -1.53 -3.07 18.33
CA ALA A 230 -0.94 -3.15 16.99
C ALA A 230 0.05 -4.32 16.90
N GLY A 231 -0.09 -5.12 15.84
CA GLY A 231 0.79 -6.27 15.58
C GLY A 231 2.19 -5.85 15.10
N ASP A 232 3.05 -6.85 14.89
CA ASP A 232 4.37 -6.66 14.27
C ASP A 232 4.22 -6.29 12.78
N PRO A 233 4.83 -5.19 12.29
CA PRO A 233 4.83 -4.81 10.88
C PRO A 233 5.29 -5.89 9.90
N ALA A 234 6.13 -6.84 10.35
CA ALA A 234 6.54 -7.99 9.54
C ALA A 234 5.33 -8.80 9.04
N GLY A 235 4.26 -8.90 9.85
CA GLY A 235 3.00 -9.54 9.46
C GLY A 235 2.33 -8.83 8.28
N GLY A 236 2.36 -7.50 8.24
CA GLY A 236 1.80 -6.73 7.12
C GLY A 236 2.64 -6.81 5.84
N GLY A 237 3.97 -6.93 5.96
CA GLY A 237 4.83 -7.23 4.81
C GLY A 237 4.55 -8.61 4.21
N ALA A 238 4.38 -9.62 5.07
CA ALA A 238 4.00 -10.97 4.66
C ALA A 238 2.62 -11.02 3.98
N ALA A 239 1.69 -10.13 4.37
CA ALA A 239 0.37 -9.98 3.73
C ALA A 239 0.49 -9.64 2.23
N LEU A 240 1.27 -8.60 1.93
CA LEU A 240 1.51 -8.16 0.56
C LEU A 240 2.23 -9.26 -0.21
N CYS A 241 3.26 -9.88 0.38
CA CYS A 241 3.99 -11.00 -0.21
C CYS A 241 3.06 -12.18 -0.55
N ALA A 242 2.10 -12.52 0.31
CA ALA A 242 1.17 -13.61 0.05
C ALA A 242 0.29 -13.38 -1.21
N VAL A 243 -0.12 -12.13 -1.46
CA VAL A 243 -0.85 -11.77 -2.69
C VAL A 243 0.08 -11.80 -3.91
N VAL A 244 1.33 -11.35 -3.76
CA VAL A 244 2.36 -11.43 -4.80
C VAL A 244 2.64 -12.88 -5.21
N GLU A 245 2.70 -13.79 -4.24
CA GLU A 245 2.97 -15.22 -4.44
C GLU A 245 1.73 -16.04 -4.86
N GLY A 246 0.59 -15.39 -5.11
CA GLY A 246 -0.61 -16.06 -5.59
C GLY A 246 -1.43 -16.82 -4.56
N LYS A 247 -1.09 -16.70 -3.26
CA LYS A 247 -1.85 -17.35 -2.16
C LYS A 247 -3.27 -16.81 -2.01
N ARG A 248 -3.61 -15.72 -2.71
CA ARG A 248 -4.92 -15.04 -2.69
C ARG A 248 -5.52 -14.86 -4.09
N ASP A 249 -5.15 -15.71 -5.05
CA ASP A 249 -5.68 -15.67 -6.42
C ASP A 249 -7.19 -15.95 -6.51
N GLU A 250 -7.76 -16.66 -5.53
CA GLU A 250 -9.21 -16.85 -5.39
C GLU A 250 -9.98 -15.57 -4.97
N ASP A 251 -9.26 -14.53 -4.55
CA ASP A 251 -9.81 -13.27 -4.06
C ASP A 251 -9.57 -12.09 -5.00
N VAL A 252 -9.23 -12.35 -6.27
CA VAL A 252 -9.10 -11.29 -7.30
C VAL A 252 -10.38 -10.45 -7.33
N GLY A 253 -10.18 -9.12 -7.36
CA GLY A 253 -11.25 -8.13 -7.37
C GLY A 253 -11.86 -7.82 -5.99
N LYS A 254 -11.25 -8.30 -4.90
CA LYS A 254 -11.73 -8.09 -3.53
C LYS A 254 -10.73 -7.29 -2.69
N VAL A 255 -11.20 -6.83 -1.53
CA VAL A 255 -10.35 -6.31 -0.45
C VAL A 255 -9.97 -7.47 0.47
N VAL A 256 -8.71 -7.88 0.44
CA VAL A 256 -8.22 -8.98 1.28
C VAL A 256 -7.73 -8.46 2.62
N ASN A 257 -8.29 -9.01 3.70
CA ASN A 257 -7.86 -8.78 5.06
C ASN A 257 -6.79 -9.80 5.45
N MET A 258 -6.02 -9.45 6.48
CA MET A 258 -5.26 -10.42 7.24
C MET A 258 -6.14 -11.21 8.20
N ALA A 259 -5.79 -12.48 8.42
CA ALA A 259 -6.51 -13.42 9.28
C ALA A 259 -6.79 -12.89 10.71
N VAL A 260 -6.03 -11.88 11.17
CA VAL A 260 -6.16 -11.25 12.50
C VAL A 260 -7.52 -10.55 12.70
N TYR A 261 -8.27 -10.23 11.63
CA TYR A 261 -9.60 -9.61 11.71
C TYR A 261 -10.78 -10.60 11.62
N GLY A 262 -10.54 -11.91 11.64
CA GLY A 262 -11.60 -12.92 11.66
C GLY A 262 -12.31 -13.15 10.31
N THR A 263 -12.30 -12.18 9.40
CA THR A 263 -12.81 -12.31 8.03
C THR A 263 -11.68 -12.12 7.01
N PRO A 264 -11.37 -13.13 6.16
CA PRO A 264 -10.26 -13.06 5.20
C PRO A 264 -10.50 -12.08 4.04
N VAL A 265 -11.76 -11.76 3.75
CA VAL A 265 -12.16 -10.73 2.79
C VAL A 265 -12.99 -9.68 3.52
N GLN A 266 -12.65 -8.42 3.33
CA GLN A 266 -13.38 -7.30 3.91
C GLN A 266 -14.69 -7.08 3.13
N PRO A 267 -15.83 -6.85 3.80
CA PRO A 267 -17.02 -6.38 3.12
C PRO A 267 -16.81 -4.97 2.55
N TRP A 268 -17.65 -4.59 1.58
CA TRP A 268 -17.55 -3.29 0.91
C TRP A 268 -17.95 -2.14 1.79
#